data_AF-T0LUK3-F1
#
_entry.id   AF-T0LUK3-F1
#
_cell.length_a   1.000
_cell.length_b   1.000
_cell.length_c   1.000
_cell.angle_alpha   90.00
_cell.angle_beta   90.00
_cell.angle_gamma   90.00
#
_symmetry.space_group_name_H-M   'P 1'
#
loop_
_entity.id
_entity.type
_entity.pdbx_description
1 polymer ?
#
loop_
_entity_poly.entity_id
_entity_poly.type
_entity_poly.pdbx_seq_one_letter_code
_entity_poly.pdbx_strand_id
1 'polypeptide(L)'
;MLTTTDEIVKVHAWVLARRFADSGYIGKEDIERRKSNLIPYIKNGDLTAWWNALDLVNGGYLHSTYLSPYKDVFIESLKSENPGVVSDAWHMIPMLVKAGIIREIDYDDNKKYLFIVLKSSNQYIRLNAWETIIDLGEKGILKKADLLPFKDKTRELIEGEDLIKLVSLFDTNPGDFLKRLKSLDLTD
;
A
#
# COMPACT_ATOMS: atom_id res chain seq x y z
N MET A 1 20.48 19.66 1.28
CA MET A 1 19.33 19.04 1.99
C MET A 1 19.19 17.53 1.74
N LEU A 2 19.93 16.91 0.80
CA LEU A 2 19.88 15.45 0.51
C LEU A 2 21.23 14.74 0.73
N THR A 3 22.06 15.24 1.64
CA THR A 3 23.48 14.83 1.81
C THR A 3 23.86 14.50 3.25
N THR A 4 22.89 14.15 4.09
CA THR A 4 23.13 13.71 5.48
C THR A 4 23.74 12.30 5.52
N THR A 5 24.44 11.96 6.60
CA THR A 5 24.93 10.59 6.88
C THR A 5 23.90 9.71 7.58
N ASP A 6 22.82 10.29 8.10
CA ASP A 6 21.74 9.57 8.78
C ASP A 6 20.82 8.84 7.78
N GLU A 7 20.71 7.52 7.92
CA GLU A 7 19.95 6.65 7.02
C GLU A 7 18.44 6.94 7.03
N ILE A 8 17.87 7.26 8.20
CA ILE A 8 16.43 7.57 8.33
C ILE A 8 16.16 8.90 7.61
N VAL A 9 17.00 9.90 7.84
CA VAL A 9 16.84 11.23 7.21
C VAL A 9 17.00 11.16 5.70
N LYS A 10 17.86 10.27 5.17
CA LYS A 10 18.04 10.08 3.72
C LYS A 10 16.75 9.63 3.02
N VAL A 11 16.02 8.67 3.60
CA VAL A 11 14.73 8.20 3.04
C VAL A 11 13.62 9.22 3.30
N HIS A 12 13.52 9.74 4.53
CA HIS A 12 12.46 10.67 4.91
C HIS A 12 12.53 12.02 4.18
N ALA A 13 13.71 12.46 3.76
CA ALA A 13 13.86 13.66 2.95
C ALA A 13 13.09 13.59 1.60
N TRP A 14 12.75 12.39 1.12
CA TRP A 14 11.98 12.20 -0.10
C TRP A 14 10.47 12.28 0.07
N VAL A 15 9.95 12.20 1.30
CA VAL A 15 8.50 12.21 1.59
C VAL A 15 7.81 13.45 1.02
N LEU A 16 8.50 14.60 1.02
CA LEU A 16 7.97 15.86 0.49
C LEU A 16 8.47 16.19 -0.92
N ALA A 17 9.26 15.33 -1.55
CA ALA A 17 9.91 15.63 -2.83
C ALA A 17 8.90 15.96 -3.92
N ARG A 18 7.85 15.13 -4.08
CA ARG A 18 6.79 15.40 -5.05
C ARG A 18 6.07 16.71 -4.75
N ARG A 19 5.67 16.94 -3.49
CA ARG A 19 4.97 18.17 -3.09
C ARG A 19 5.80 19.43 -3.36
N PHE A 20 7.11 19.37 -3.10
CA PHE A 20 8.02 20.47 -3.41
C PHE A 20 8.19 20.69 -4.90
N ALA A 21 8.21 19.61 -5.70
CA ALA A 21 8.26 19.70 -7.15
C ALA A 21 6.95 20.28 -7.74
N ASP A 22 5.79 19.79 -7.27
CA ASP A 22 4.46 20.29 -7.65
C ASP A 22 4.30 21.79 -7.30
N SER A 23 4.99 22.25 -6.26
CA SER A 23 5.01 23.66 -5.83
C SER A 23 6.13 24.50 -6.47
N GLY A 24 6.98 23.91 -7.32
CA GLY A 24 8.07 24.59 -8.01
C GLY A 24 9.32 24.92 -7.17
N TYR A 25 9.44 24.37 -5.94
CA TYR A 25 10.62 24.57 -5.11
C TYR A 25 11.84 23.74 -5.56
N ILE A 26 11.59 22.62 -6.24
CA ILE A 26 12.62 21.78 -6.89
C ILE A 26 12.13 21.36 -8.28
N GLY A 27 13.06 21.08 -9.20
CA GLY A 27 12.72 20.62 -10.55
C GLY A 27 12.69 19.11 -10.70
N LYS A 28 12.18 18.63 -11.84
CA LYS A 28 12.32 17.22 -12.26
C LYS A 28 13.80 16.84 -12.39
N GLU A 29 14.65 17.77 -12.84
CA GLU A 29 16.10 17.59 -12.92
C GLU A 29 16.74 17.38 -11.53
N ASP A 30 16.20 18.00 -10.48
CA ASP A 30 16.72 17.83 -9.11
C ASP A 30 16.45 16.43 -8.57
N ILE A 31 15.24 15.91 -8.83
CA ILE A 31 14.84 14.54 -8.52
C ILE A 31 15.72 13.58 -9.32
N GLU A 32 15.85 13.80 -10.62
CA GLU A 32 16.59 12.91 -11.51
C GLU A 32 18.07 12.78 -11.13
N ARG A 33 18.71 13.90 -10.76
CA ARG A 33 20.10 13.91 -10.29
C ARG A 33 20.33 13.10 -9.01
N ARG A 34 19.29 12.90 -8.20
CA ARG A 34 19.42 12.36 -6.84
C ARG A 34 18.70 11.04 -6.63
N LYS A 35 17.88 10.59 -7.58
CA LYS A 35 17.09 9.36 -7.45
C LYS A 35 17.95 8.14 -7.10
N SER A 36 19.22 8.09 -7.51
CA SER A 36 20.12 6.98 -7.15
C SER A 36 20.27 6.79 -5.64
N ASN A 37 20.02 7.83 -4.84
CA ASN A 37 20.12 7.77 -3.38
C ASN A 37 19.02 6.91 -2.74
N LEU A 38 17.88 6.69 -3.41
CA LEU A 38 16.82 5.80 -2.92
C LEU A 38 17.10 4.31 -3.23
N ILE A 39 17.94 4.02 -4.24
CA ILE A 39 18.16 2.65 -4.75
C ILE A 39 18.63 1.67 -3.66
N PRO A 40 19.59 2.00 -2.77
CA PRO A 40 20.02 1.08 -1.72
C PRO A 40 18.88 0.61 -0.82
N TYR A 41 17.95 1.51 -0.46
CA TYR A 41 16.80 1.20 0.39
C TYR A 41 15.73 0.39 -0.36
N ILE A 42 15.49 0.73 -1.63
CA ILE A 42 14.59 -0.04 -2.51
C ILE A 42 15.07 -1.49 -2.63
N LYS A 43 16.38 -1.69 -2.84
CA LYS A 43 17.00 -3.03 -2.91
C LYS A 43 16.94 -3.81 -1.60
N ASN A 44 16.85 -3.11 -0.47
CA ASN A 44 16.71 -3.72 0.85
C ASN A 44 15.24 -3.96 1.26
N GLY A 45 14.27 -3.63 0.40
CA GLY A 45 12.85 -3.82 0.69
C GLY A 45 12.26 -2.78 1.66
N ASP A 46 12.89 -1.61 1.79
CA ASP A 46 12.35 -0.53 2.62
C ASP A 46 11.07 0.04 1.99
N LEU A 47 9.91 -0.27 2.59
CA LEU A 47 8.61 0.16 2.08
C LEU A 47 8.42 1.69 2.08
N THR A 48 9.13 2.44 2.92
CA THR A 48 9.10 3.91 2.89
C THR A 48 9.80 4.42 1.64
N ALA A 49 10.96 3.84 1.30
CA ALA A 49 11.67 4.18 0.07
C ALA A 49 10.86 3.80 -1.18
N TRP A 50 10.19 2.64 -1.16
CA TRP A 50 9.25 2.24 -2.21
C TRP A 50 8.10 3.24 -2.34
N TRP A 51 7.48 3.67 -1.24
CA TRP A 51 6.40 4.66 -1.24
C TRP A 51 6.82 5.98 -1.88
N ASN A 52 7.96 6.52 -1.44
CA ASN A 52 8.49 7.77 -1.97
C ASN A 52 8.80 7.67 -3.47
N ALA A 53 9.41 6.57 -3.91
CA ALA A 53 9.69 6.35 -5.32
C ALA A 53 8.41 6.17 -6.16
N LEU A 54 7.44 5.42 -5.64
CA LEU A 54 6.16 5.18 -6.31
C LEU A 54 5.32 6.45 -6.42
N ASP A 55 5.33 7.31 -5.40
CA ASP A 55 4.68 8.62 -5.45
C ASP A 55 5.30 9.51 -6.55
N LEU A 56 6.63 9.54 -6.65
CA LEU A 56 7.34 10.25 -7.72
C LEU A 56 7.04 9.68 -9.12
N VAL A 57 6.87 8.37 -9.26
CA VAL A 57 6.44 7.73 -10.52
C VAL A 57 5.01 8.16 -10.87
N ASN A 58 4.08 8.09 -9.92
CA ASN A 58 2.69 8.49 -10.14
C ASN A 58 2.53 9.99 -10.37
N GLY A 59 3.47 10.82 -9.87
CA GLY A 59 3.57 12.24 -10.18
C GLY A 59 4.24 12.56 -11.51
N GLY A 60 4.73 11.58 -12.26
CA GLY A 60 5.40 11.79 -13.56
C GLY A 60 6.83 12.33 -13.47
N TYR A 61 7.40 12.36 -12.26
CA TYR A 61 8.79 12.79 -12.03
C TYR A 61 9.79 11.67 -12.30
N LEU A 62 9.39 10.43 -12.07
CA LEU A 62 10.17 9.23 -12.42
C LEU A 62 9.39 8.36 -13.43
N HIS A 63 10.12 7.64 -14.28
CA HIS A 63 9.52 6.62 -15.14
C HIS A 63 9.36 5.30 -14.37
N SER A 64 8.36 4.49 -14.70
CA SER A 64 8.07 3.21 -14.01
C SER A 64 9.27 2.23 -14.03
N THR A 65 10.09 2.28 -15.08
CA THR A 65 11.34 1.51 -15.21
C THR A 65 12.38 1.82 -14.12
N TYR A 66 12.17 2.85 -13.31
CA TYR A 66 13.00 3.11 -12.14
C TYR A 66 12.80 2.04 -11.03
N LEU A 67 11.57 1.55 -10.84
CA LEU A 67 11.24 0.54 -9.83
C LEU A 67 11.17 -0.89 -10.39
N SER A 68 10.81 -1.05 -11.67
CA SER A 68 10.65 -2.38 -12.29
C SER A 68 11.82 -3.36 -12.08
N PRO A 69 13.11 -2.95 -12.09
CA PRO A 69 14.23 -3.86 -11.86
C PRO A 69 14.28 -4.47 -10.45
N TYR A 70 13.53 -3.91 -9.50
CA TYR A 70 13.54 -4.32 -8.10
C TYR A 70 12.20 -4.91 -7.65
N LYS A 71 11.25 -5.12 -8.56
CA LYS A 71 9.89 -5.56 -8.21
C LYS A 71 9.88 -6.83 -7.35
N ASP A 72 10.80 -7.77 -7.58
CA ASP A 72 10.85 -9.02 -6.83
C ASP A 72 11.17 -8.78 -5.34
N VAL A 73 11.97 -7.76 -5.03
CA VAL A 73 12.23 -7.34 -3.64
C VAL A 73 10.94 -6.87 -2.96
N PHE A 74 10.11 -6.11 -3.68
CA PHE A 74 8.80 -5.68 -3.16
C PHE A 74 7.82 -6.85 -3.02
N ILE A 75 7.80 -7.78 -3.98
CA ILE A 75 6.91 -8.95 -3.94
C ILE A 75 7.16 -9.79 -2.68
N GLU A 76 8.40 -9.89 -2.21
CA GLU A 76 8.72 -10.56 -0.95
C GLU A 76 8.02 -9.92 0.27
N SER A 77 7.77 -8.61 0.26
CA SER A 77 7.04 -7.92 1.34
C SER A 77 5.57 -8.36 1.44
N LEU A 78 4.96 -8.84 0.35
CA LEU A 78 3.56 -9.30 0.32
C LEU A 78 3.30 -10.54 1.18
N LYS A 79 4.36 -11.29 1.51
CA LYS A 79 4.33 -12.53 2.29
C LYS A 79 5.16 -12.46 3.57
N SER A 80 5.44 -11.25 4.06
CA SER A 80 6.15 -11.06 5.33
C SER A 80 5.41 -11.70 6.51
N GLU A 81 6.17 -12.15 7.51
CA GLU A 81 5.60 -12.60 8.78
C GLU A 81 5.08 -11.43 9.63
N ASN A 82 5.52 -10.21 9.35
CA ASN A 82 5.05 -9.01 10.05
C ASN A 82 3.75 -8.50 9.43
N PRO A 83 2.61 -8.51 10.16
CA PRO A 83 1.32 -8.05 9.66
C PRO A 83 1.33 -6.60 9.15
N GLY A 84 2.12 -5.72 9.77
CA GLY A 84 2.24 -4.32 9.35
C GLY A 84 2.88 -4.20 7.97
N VAL A 85 3.96 -4.95 7.73
CA VAL A 85 4.66 -4.99 6.42
C VAL A 85 3.73 -5.52 5.33
N VAL A 86 2.98 -6.60 5.61
CA VAL A 86 1.99 -7.14 4.67
C VAL A 86 0.91 -6.09 4.39
N SER A 87 0.37 -5.43 5.44
CA SER A 87 -0.63 -4.38 5.28
C SER A 87 -0.15 -3.26 4.37
N ASP A 88 1.04 -2.72 4.62
CA ASP A 88 1.60 -1.59 3.87
C ASP A 88 1.91 -1.98 2.43
N ALA A 89 2.50 -3.16 2.21
CA ALA A 89 2.82 -3.63 0.87
C ALA A 89 1.54 -3.84 0.04
N TRP A 90 0.52 -4.49 0.58
CA TRP A 90 -0.74 -4.69 -0.16
C TRP A 90 -1.47 -3.38 -0.47
N HIS A 91 -1.39 -2.39 0.41
CA HIS A 91 -1.94 -1.05 0.17
C HIS A 91 -1.29 -0.36 -1.04
N MET A 92 -0.02 -0.68 -1.38
CA MET A 92 0.68 -0.13 -2.55
C MET A 92 0.33 -0.83 -3.88
N ILE A 93 -0.25 -2.03 -3.86
CA ILE A 93 -0.52 -2.82 -5.06
C ILE A 93 -1.31 -2.06 -6.14
N PRO A 94 -2.42 -1.36 -5.82
CA PRO A 94 -3.16 -0.59 -6.82
C PRO A 94 -2.31 0.42 -7.58
N MET A 95 -1.43 1.10 -6.85
CA MET A 95 -0.55 2.13 -7.41
C MET A 95 0.56 1.52 -8.27
N LEU A 96 1.11 0.38 -7.86
CA LEU A 96 2.13 -0.34 -8.63
C LEU A 96 1.56 -0.95 -9.92
N VAL A 97 0.34 -1.50 -9.87
CA VAL A 97 -0.37 -2.02 -11.05
C VAL A 97 -0.68 -0.89 -12.02
N LYS A 98 -1.24 0.23 -11.52
CA LYS A 98 -1.54 1.42 -12.35
C LYS A 98 -0.29 1.97 -13.03
N ALA A 99 0.85 1.97 -12.33
CA ALA A 99 2.13 2.41 -12.87
C ALA A 99 2.80 1.39 -13.81
N GLY A 100 2.24 0.19 -13.96
CA GLY A 100 2.82 -0.89 -14.77
C GLY A 100 4.13 -1.46 -14.21
N ILE A 101 4.39 -1.28 -12.92
CA ILE A 101 5.60 -1.80 -12.25
C ILE A 101 5.44 -3.30 -11.96
N ILE A 102 4.22 -3.71 -11.59
CA ILE A 102 3.83 -5.11 -11.38
C ILE A 102 2.54 -5.43 -12.14
N ARG A 103 2.25 -6.72 -12.31
CA ARG A 103 1.05 -7.26 -12.94
C ARG A 103 0.43 -8.35 -12.06
N GLU A 104 -0.77 -8.80 -12.40
CA GLU A 104 -1.49 -9.84 -11.64
C GLU A 104 -0.63 -11.06 -11.32
N ILE A 105 0.10 -11.59 -12.30
CA ILE A 105 0.99 -12.75 -12.13
C ILE A 105 2.08 -12.55 -11.06
N ASP A 106 2.42 -11.30 -10.72
CA ASP A 106 3.43 -10.99 -9.73
C ASP A 106 2.89 -11.10 -8.28
N TYR A 107 1.57 -11.01 -8.06
CA TYR A 107 0.97 -11.00 -6.71
C TYR A 107 -0.11 -12.07 -6.48
N ASP A 108 -0.60 -12.75 -7.50
CA ASP A 108 -1.76 -13.65 -7.40
C ASP A 108 -1.55 -14.75 -6.34
N ASP A 109 -0.39 -15.43 -6.37
CA ASP A 109 -0.04 -16.49 -5.42
C ASP A 109 0.13 -16.01 -3.96
N ASN A 110 0.27 -14.69 -3.77
CA ASN A 110 0.50 -14.07 -2.47
C ASN A 110 -0.78 -13.60 -1.79
N LYS A 111 -1.94 -13.56 -2.47
CA LYS A 111 -3.20 -13.02 -1.93
C LYS A 111 -3.60 -13.62 -0.59
N LYS A 112 -3.30 -14.91 -0.37
CA LYS A 112 -3.56 -15.63 0.88
C LYS A 112 -2.91 -15.00 2.12
N TYR A 113 -1.81 -14.25 1.96
CA TYR A 113 -1.10 -13.64 3.09
C TYR A 113 -1.86 -12.44 3.68
N LEU A 114 -2.80 -11.82 2.96
CA LEU A 114 -3.67 -10.78 3.52
C LEU A 114 -4.44 -11.24 4.78
N PHE A 115 -4.77 -12.53 4.87
CA PHE A 115 -5.44 -13.09 6.05
C PHE A 115 -4.63 -12.97 7.34
N ILE A 116 -3.29 -12.92 7.27
CA ILE A 116 -2.46 -12.78 8.47
C ILE A 116 -2.72 -11.44 9.15
N VAL A 117 -3.03 -10.41 8.36
CA VAL A 117 -3.18 -9.04 8.84
C VAL A 117 -4.41 -8.89 9.73
N LEU A 118 -5.49 -9.59 9.39
CA LEU A 118 -6.72 -9.64 10.19
C LEU A 118 -6.57 -10.40 11.52
N LYS A 119 -5.50 -11.16 11.71
CA LYS A 119 -5.20 -11.85 12.98
C LYS A 119 -4.32 -11.01 13.91
N SER A 120 -3.89 -9.82 13.48
CA SER A 120 -3.05 -8.93 14.28
C SER A 120 -3.74 -8.55 15.59
N SER A 121 -3.01 -8.57 16.70
CA SER A 121 -3.50 -8.05 17.98
C SER A 121 -3.67 -6.52 17.97
N ASN A 122 -2.92 -5.83 17.10
CA ASN A 122 -3.02 -4.40 16.92
C ASN A 122 -4.26 -4.05 16.09
N GLN A 123 -5.22 -3.37 16.73
CA GLN A 123 -6.48 -2.94 16.11
C GLN A 123 -6.24 -2.08 14.87
N TYR A 124 -5.35 -1.10 14.90
CA TYR A 124 -5.09 -0.22 13.75
C TYR A 124 -4.63 -1.00 12.51
N ILE A 125 -3.80 -2.03 12.70
CA ILE A 125 -3.37 -2.91 11.61
C ILE A 125 -4.56 -3.67 11.01
N ARG A 126 -5.45 -4.22 11.85
CA ARG A 126 -6.65 -4.92 11.36
C ARG A 126 -7.60 -3.99 10.61
N LEU A 127 -7.81 -2.77 11.12
CA LEU A 127 -8.70 -1.79 10.50
C LEU A 127 -8.16 -1.33 9.14
N ASN A 128 -6.85 -1.05 9.05
CA ASN A 128 -6.20 -0.72 7.78
C ASN A 128 -6.26 -1.87 6.77
N ALA A 129 -6.16 -3.11 7.25
CA ALA A 129 -6.30 -4.30 6.41
C ALA A 129 -7.70 -4.42 5.81
N TRP A 130 -8.76 -4.14 6.59
CA TRP A 130 -10.12 -4.17 6.07
C TRP A 130 -10.32 -3.16 4.95
N GLU A 131 -9.89 -1.92 5.15
CA GLU A 131 -9.94 -0.91 4.09
C GLU A 131 -9.13 -1.32 2.87
N THR A 132 -7.94 -1.88 3.07
CA THR A 132 -7.10 -2.38 1.98
C THR A 132 -7.79 -3.50 1.20
N ILE A 133 -8.37 -4.50 1.89
CA ILE A 133 -9.07 -5.61 1.24
C ILE A 133 -10.26 -5.10 0.40
N ILE A 134 -11.02 -4.15 0.94
CA ILE A 134 -12.18 -3.58 0.25
C ILE A 134 -11.72 -2.78 -0.98
N ASP A 135 -10.73 -1.89 -0.83
CA ASP A 135 -10.17 -1.10 -1.94
C ASP A 135 -9.61 -2.00 -3.06
N LEU A 136 -8.90 -3.08 -2.69
CA LEU A 136 -8.41 -4.06 -3.65
C LEU A 136 -9.55 -4.78 -4.38
N GLY A 137 -10.65 -5.10 -3.69
CA GLY A 137 -11.85 -5.68 -4.29
C GLY A 137 -12.54 -4.71 -5.25
N GLU A 138 -12.73 -3.46 -4.84
CA GLU A 138 -13.35 -2.39 -5.64
C GLU A 138 -12.55 -2.09 -6.92
N LYS A 139 -11.22 -2.26 -6.87
CA LYS A 139 -10.32 -2.12 -8.02
C LYS A 139 -10.15 -3.40 -8.84
N GLY A 140 -10.83 -4.48 -8.47
CA GLY A 140 -10.76 -5.78 -9.17
C GLY A 140 -9.44 -6.53 -9.04
N ILE A 141 -8.59 -6.11 -8.09
CA ILE A 141 -7.31 -6.78 -7.78
C ILE A 141 -7.57 -8.06 -7.00
N LEU A 142 -8.49 -8.00 -6.03
CA LEU A 142 -9.09 -9.18 -5.41
C LEU A 142 -10.40 -9.51 -6.12
N LYS A 143 -10.53 -10.76 -6.56
CA LYS A 143 -11.74 -11.29 -7.16
C LYS A 143 -12.67 -11.81 -6.07
N LYS A 144 -13.93 -12.03 -6.40
CA LYS A 144 -14.92 -12.61 -5.47
C LYS A 144 -14.40 -13.89 -4.77
N ALA A 145 -13.73 -14.78 -5.50
CA ALA A 145 -13.15 -16.00 -4.94
C ALA A 145 -12.06 -15.73 -3.88
N ASP A 146 -11.28 -14.66 -4.06
CA ASP A 146 -10.25 -14.22 -3.11
C ASP A 146 -10.88 -13.65 -1.83
N LEU A 147 -12.08 -13.06 -1.95
CA LEU A 147 -12.82 -12.43 -0.87
C LEU A 147 -13.63 -13.42 -0.02
N LEU A 148 -13.99 -14.59 -0.57
CA LEU A 148 -14.81 -15.59 0.12
C LEU A 148 -14.32 -15.95 1.53
N PRO A 149 -13.03 -16.21 1.79
CA PRO A 149 -12.63 -16.62 3.13
C PRO A 149 -12.65 -15.46 4.15
N PHE A 150 -12.86 -14.21 3.70
CA PHE A 150 -13.01 -13.04 4.58
C PHE A 150 -14.46 -12.86 5.07
N LYS A 151 -15.44 -13.43 4.36
CA LYS A 151 -16.88 -13.25 4.65
C LYS A 151 -17.23 -13.60 6.10
N ASP A 152 -16.66 -14.68 6.63
CA ASP A 152 -16.91 -15.09 8.02
C ASP A 152 -16.41 -14.06 9.04
N LYS A 153 -15.28 -13.41 8.76
CA LYS A 153 -14.70 -12.35 9.61
C LYS A 153 -15.41 -11.01 9.47
N THR A 154 -16.12 -10.78 8.37
CA THR A 154 -16.89 -9.55 8.18
C THR A 154 -17.99 -9.41 9.23
N ARG A 155 -18.55 -10.52 9.74
CA ARG A 155 -19.50 -10.47 10.87
C ARG A 155 -18.84 -9.93 12.14
N GLU A 156 -17.66 -10.44 12.49
CA GLU A 156 -16.89 -9.95 13.66
C GLU A 156 -16.62 -8.44 13.56
N LEU A 157 -16.32 -7.94 12.35
CA LEU A 157 -16.13 -6.52 12.09
C LEU A 157 -17.40 -5.71 12.32
N ILE A 158 -18.54 -6.13 11.75
CA ILE A 158 -19.80 -5.39 11.77
C ILE A 158 -20.43 -5.36 13.17
N GLU A 159 -20.40 -6.49 13.88
CA GLU A 159 -21.03 -6.63 15.19
C GLU A 159 -20.13 -6.11 16.33
N GLY A 160 -18.83 -5.94 16.08
CA GLY A 160 -17.85 -5.48 17.05
C GLY A 160 -17.66 -3.95 17.10
N GLU A 161 -16.79 -3.52 18.02
CA GLU A 161 -16.37 -2.11 18.12
C GLU A 161 -15.47 -1.66 16.96
N ASP A 162 -14.92 -2.61 16.20
CA ASP A 162 -13.99 -2.35 15.09
C ASP A 162 -14.69 -1.51 13.99
N LEU A 163 -15.98 -1.72 13.71
CA LEU A 163 -16.71 -0.93 12.71
C LEU A 163 -16.76 0.57 13.08
N ILE A 164 -17.12 0.91 14.32
CA ILE A 164 -17.24 2.31 14.76
C ILE A 164 -15.88 3.02 14.64
N LYS A 165 -14.80 2.33 15.02
CA LYS A 165 -13.44 2.87 14.93
C LYS A 165 -12.98 3.01 13.49
N LEU A 166 -13.28 2.03 12.64
CA LEU A 166 -12.95 2.05 11.23
C LEU A 166 -13.61 3.24 10.53
N VAL A 167 -14.94 3.40 10.68
CA VAL A 167 -15.64 4.48 9.98
C VAL A 167 -15.18 5.86 10.44
N SER A 168 -14.80 5.99 11.71
CA SER A 168 -14.17 7.21 12.26
C SER A 168 -12.77 7.46 11.68
N LEU A 169 -11.93 6.42 11.58
CA LEU A 169 -10.56 6.56 11.05
C LEU A 169 -10.51 6.96 9.57
N PHE A 170 -11.50 6.52 8.79
CA PHE A 170 -11.55 6.75 7.34
C PHE A 170 -12.61 7.78 6.93
N ASP A 171 -13.06 8.60 7.90
CA ASP A 171 -14.04 9.68 7.69
C ASP A 171 -15.26 9.25 6.86
N THR A 172 -15.78 8.04 7.13
CA THR A 172 -16.95 7.46 6.48
C THR A 172 -18.06 7.19 7.49
N ASN A 173 -19.23 6.75 7.04
CA ASN A 173 -20.33 6.34 7.92
C ASN A 173 -20.62 4.83 7.79
N PRO A 174 -21.23 4.20 8.82
CA PRO A 174 -21.53 2.77 8.79
C PRO A 174 -22.36 2.33 7.59
N GLY A 175 -23.31 3.14 7.14
CA GLY A 175 -24.18 2.81 6.01
C GLY A 175 -23.40 2.69 4.70
N ASP A 176 -22.52 3.65 4.41
CA ASP A 176 -21.71 3.62 3.19
C ASP A 176 -20.65 2.52 3.25
N PHE A 177 -20.05 2.29 4.41
CA PHE A 177 -19.15 1.15 4.59
C PHE A 177 -19.83 -0.20 4.36
N LEU A 178 -21.05 -0.39 4.90
CA LEU A 178 -21.84 -1.60 4.66
C LEU A 178 -22.21 -1.78 3.18
N LYS A 179 -22.48 -0.69 2.44
CA LYS A 179 -22.72 -0.77 0.99
C LYS A 179 -21.49 -1.29 0.25
N ARG A 180 -20.29 -0.84 0.61
CA ARG A 180 -19.03 -1.33 0.03
C ARG A 180 -18.87 -2.83 0.28
N LEU A 181 -19.09 -3.29 1.51
CA LEU A 181 -19.06 -4.71 1.85
C LEU A 181 -20.09 -5.53 1.05
N LYS A 182 -21.33 -5.05 0.94
CA LYS A 182 -22.39 -5.71 0.14
C LYS A 182 -22.02 -5.80 -1.34
N SER A 183 -21.43 -4.74 -1.90
CA SER A 183 -21.00 -4.73 -3.31
C SER A 183 -19.92 -5.77 -3.64
N LEU A 184 -19.23 -6.24 -2.61
CA LEU A 184 -18.18 -7.25 -2.67
C LEU A 184 -18.65 -8.65 -2.19
N ASP A 185 -19.95 -8.83 -1.94
CA ASP A 185 -20.55 -10.06 -1.40
C ASP A 185 -19.99 -10.49 -0.02
N LEU A 186 -19.39 -9.56 0.73
CA LEU A 186 -18.80 -9.81 2.05
C LEU A 186 -19.85 -9.81 3.18
N THR A 187 -21.04 -9.26 2.92
CA THR A 187 -22.17 -9.27 3.85
C THR A 187 -23.48 -9.27 3.06
N ASP A 188 -24.55 -9.72 3.70
CA ASP A 188 -25.89 -9.82 3.11
C ASP A 188 -26.64 -8.48 3.22
#